data_AF-A0A7S1Z809-F1
#
_entry.id   AF-A0A7S1Z809-F1
#
_cell.length_a   1.000
_cell.length_b   1.000
_cell.length_c   1.000
_cell.angle_alpha   90.00
_cell.angle_beta   90.00
_cell.angle_gamma   90.00
#
_symmetry.space_group_name_H-M   'P 1'
#
loop_
_entity.id
_entity.type
_entity.pdbx_description
1 polymer ?
#
loop_
_entity_poly.entity_id
_entity_poly.type
_entity_poly.pdbx_seq_one_letter_code
_entity_poly.pdbx_strand_id
1 'polypeptide(L)'
;VVVSVGGGACKLKFERSVAKKLFSLLNKGNHCDPLDPEIFGLEYTFTLTEGDDHAAGVGEAVDLPEWLSPLPMLTALGNEAGLEIDYAENFHEFYKERRDPAVHASAHNALANMKVLDHNGSISAREWEISRMYMAVKFRKVRESSLVLGGRERASNGFVEEELVPEPSSMASSVDLNSIQAKKLFPTAMIKAKFLAGNDVWATLPPDEKNRRTNNELIRMLS
;
A
#
# COMPACT_ATOMS: atom_id res chain seq x y z
N VAL A 1 2.56 -30.34 0.52
CA VAL A 1 2.52 -30.35 2.00
C VAL A 1 1.22 -29.68 2.41
N VAL A 2 0.49 -30.22 3.38
CA VAL A 2 -0.77 -29.62 3.87
C VAL A 2 -0.59 -29.28 5.35
N VAL A 3 -0.91 -28.05 5.71
CA VAL A 3 -0.95 -27.56 7.09
C VAL A 3 -2.42 -27.25 7.40
N SER A 4 -2.92 -27.75 8.53
CA SER A 4 -4.31 -27.54 8.96
C SER A 4 -4.32 -26.80 10.29
N VAL A 5 -5.22 -25.82 10.42
CA VAL A 5 -5.36 -24.93 11.59
C VAL A 5 -6.85 -24.80 11.94
N GLY A 6 -7.18 -24.50 13.20
CA GLY A 6 -8.55 -24.23 13.63
C GLY A 6 -9.43 -25.48 13.61
N GLY A 7 -8.86 -26.63 13.98
CA GLY A 7 -9.55 -27.92 13.87
C GLY A 7 -9.81 -28.38 12.42
N GLY A 8 -9.08 -27.81 11.44
CA GLY A 8 -9.20 -28.16 10.02
C GLY A 8 -10.13 -27.26 9.22
N ALA A 9 -10.71 -26.24 9.85
CA ALA A 9 -11.49 -25.20 9.17
C ALA A 9 -10.61 -24.32 8.25
N CYS A 10 -9.31 -24.22 8.54
CA CYS A 10 -8.35 -23.55 7.67
C CYS A 10 -7.27 -24.55 7.21
N LYS A 11 -6.92 -24.51 5.93
CA LYS A 11 -5.88 -25.36 5.33
C LYS A 11 -4.96 -24.52 4.43
N LEU A 12 -3.66 -24.78 4.52
CA LEU A 12 -2.66 -24.27 3.60
C LEU A 12 -2.04 -25.45 2.85
N LYS A 13 -2.14 -25.44 1.53
CA LYS A 13 -1.59 -26.49 0.67
C LYS A 13 -0.45 -25.93 -0.18
N PHE A 14 0.75 -26.44 0.07
CA PHE A 14 1.95 -26.11 -0.68
C PHE A 14 2.26 -27.19 -1.71
N GLU A 15 2.64 -26.77 -2.92
CA GLU A 15 3.26 -27.66 -3.89
C GLU A 15 4.59 -28.20 -3.35
N ARG A 16 5.01 -29.37 -3.81
CA ARG A 16 6.24 -30.00 -3.32
C ARG A 16 7.48 -29.17 -3.66
N SER A 17 7.49 -28.54 -4.83
CA SER A 17 8.54 -27.62 -5.27
C SER A 17 8.69 -26.44 -4.31
N VAL A 18 7.57 -25.77 -3.98
CA VAL A 18 7.51 -24.61 -3.08
C VAL A 18 7.92 -25.00 -1.66
N ALA A 19 7.42 -26.11 -1.14
CA ALA A 19 7.80 -26.58 0.19
C ALA A 19 9.31 -26.84 0.30
N LYS A 20 9.93 -27.46 -0.72
CA LYS A 20 11.38 -27.65 -0.77
C LYS A 20 12.13 -26.31 -0.78
N LYS A 21 11.64 -25.33 -1.55
CA LYS A 21 12.20 -23.97 -1.61
C LYS A 21 12.17 -23.32 -0.22
N LEU A 22 11.04 -23.39 0.47
CA LEU A 22 10.87 -22.86 1.83
C LEU A 22 11.86 -23.48 2.83
N PHE A 23 11.95 -24.80 2.90
CA PHE A 23 12.89 -25.45 3.82
C PHE A 23 14.35 -25.17 3.46
N SER A 24 14.68 -25.03 2.17
CA SER A 24 16.00 -24.60 1.73
C SER A 24 16.32 -23.19 2.23
N LEU A 25 15.39 -22.24 2.08
CA LEU A 25 15.54 -20.87 2.57
C LEU A 25 15.72 -20.83 4.10
N LEU A 26 14.95 -21.62 4.86
CA LEU A 26 15.11 -21.72 6.31
C LEU A 26 16.50 -22.23 6.71
N ASN A 27 17.06 -23.19 5.95
CA ASN A 27 18.39 -23.73 6.21
C ASN A 27 19.53 -22.76 5.84
N LYS A 28 19.30 -21.84 4.90
CA LYS A 28 20.25 -20.77 4.54
C LYS A 28 20.42 -19.73 5.67
N GLY A 29 19.47 -19.66 6.61
CA GLY A 29 19.53 -18.75 7.76
C GLY A 29 19.54 -17.27 7.37
N ASN A 30 20.08 -16.41 8.24
CA ASN A 30 20.12 -14.95 8.07
C ASN A 30 21.08 -14.46 6.95
N HIS A 31 21.68 -15.36 6.17
CA HIS A 31 22.61 -15.01 5.08
C HIS A 31 21.93 -14.85 3.72
N CYS A 32 20.60 -15.00 3.64
CA CYS A 32 19.87 -14.81 2.40
C CYS A 32 19.65 -13.31 2.15
N ASP A 33 20.01 -12.84 0.96
CA ASP A 33 19.62 -11.52 0.47
C ASP A 33 18.08 -11.40 0.54
N PRO A 34 17.51 -10.38 1.23
CA PRO A 34 16.06 -10.18 1.30
C PRO A 34 15.35 -10.04 -0.04
N LEU A 35 16.10 -9.69 -1.10
CA LEU A 35 15.61 -9.56 -2.47
C LEU A 35 16.07 -10.71 -3.37
N ASP A 36 16.55 -11.82 -2.81
CA ASP A 36 16.87 -13.04 -3.56
C ASP A 36 15.63 -13.48 -4.37
N PRO A 37 15.74 -13.69 -5.70
CA PRO A 37 14.66 -14.21 -6.54
C PRO A 37 14.04 -15.51 -6.00
N GLU A 38 14.77 -16.29 -5.20
CA GLU A 38 14.27 -17.49 -4.54
C GLU A 38 13.19 -17.20 -3.47
N ILE A 39 13.10 -15.98 -2.96
CA ILE A 39 12.11 -15.59 -1.94
C ILE A 39 10.74 -15.26 -2.57
N PHE A 40 10.69 -15.02 -3.88
CA PHE A 40 9.46 -14.70 -4.60
C PHE A 40 8.73 -15.94 -5.14
N GLY A 41 7.44 -15.79 -5.43
CA GLY A 41 6.61 -16.82 -6.05
C GLY A 41 6.30 -18.02 -5.12
N LEU A 42 6.36 -17.81 -3.81
CA LEU A 42 6.08 -18.82 -2.80
C LEU A 42 4.56 -19.01 -2.63
N GLU A 43 3.95 -19.64 -3.64
CA GLU A 43 2.50 -19.85 -3.71
C GLU A 43 2.03 -21.01 -2.81
N TYR A 44 0.86 -20.85 -2.19
CA TYR A 44 0.09 -21.89 -1.54
C TYR A 44 -1.40 -21.71 -1.83
N THR A 45 -2.15 -22.82 -1.82
CA THR A 45 -3.62 -22.73 -1.82
C THR A 45 -4.09 -22.50 -0.39
N PHE A 46 -4.81 -21.41 -0.17
CA PHE A 46 -5.49 -21.10 1.08
C PHE A 46 -6.94 -21.54 0.98
N THR A 47 -7.37 -22.38 1.92
CA THR A 47 -8.75 -22.84 2.02
C THR A 47 -9.30 -22.51 3.40
N LEU A 48 -10.45 -21.85 3.46
CA LEU A 48 -11.18 -21.54 4.69
C LEU A 48 -12.63 -21.97 4.55
N THR A 49 -13.08 -22.88 5.41
CA THR A 49 -14.45 -23.37 5.42
C THR A 49 -15.38 -22.37 6.10
N GLU A 50 -16.57 -22.17 5.56
CA GLU A 50 -17.64 -21.42 6.23
C GLU A 50 -18.19 -22.25 7.41
N GLY A 51 -18.47 -21.59 8.53
CA GLY A 51 -19.03 -22.25 9.71
C GLY A 51 -20.47 -22.75 9.48
N ASP A 52 -20.88 -23.78 10.24
CA ASP A 52 -22.21 -24.40 10.15
C ASP A 52 -23.38 -23.42 10.44
N ASP A 53 -23.08 -22.25 11.01
CA ASP A 53 -24.05 -21.24 11.44
C ASP A 53 -24.45 -20.26 10.31
N HIS A 54 -23.86 -20.37 9.11
CA HIS A 54 -24.24 -19.55 7.96
C HIS A 54 -25.34 -20.22 7.13
N ALA A 55 -26.44 -19.48 6.92
CA ALA A 55 -27.62 -19.93 6.18
C ALA A 55 -27.38 -20.27 4.69
N ALA A 56 -26.16 -20.09 4.18
CA ALA A 56 -25.76 -20.34 2.79
C ALA A 56 -25.27 -21.78 2.52
N GLY A 57 -25.16 -22.62 3.54
CA GLY A 57 -24.75 -24.03 3.40
C GLY A 57 -23.26 -24.28 3.64
N VAL A 58 -22.91 -25.55 3.83
CA VAL A 58 -21.53 -25.99 4.10
C VAL A 58 -20.71 -25.84 2.82
N GLY A 59 -19.89 -24.79 2.75
CA GLY A 59 -19.04 -24.48 1.61
C GLY A 59 -17.68 -23.93 2.01
N GLU A 60 -16.76 -23.88 1.06
CA GLU A 60 -15.48 -23.20 1.24
C GLU A 60 -15.70 -21.70 1.06
N ALA A 61 -15.55 -20.92 2.13
CA ALA A 61 -15.63 -19.46 2.09
C ALA A 61 -14.51 -18.88 1.22
N VAL A 62 -13.34 -19.52 1.23
CA VAL A 62 -12.20 -19.21 0.37
C VAL A 62 -11.55 -20.51 -0.08
N ASP A 63 -11.22 -20.62 -1.37
CA ASP A 63 -10.34 -21.64 -1.93
C ASP A 63 -9.55 -21.03 -3.10
N LEU A 64 -8.47 -20.32 -2.77
CA LEU A 64 -7.72 -19.50 -3.73
C LEU A 64 -6.21 -19.60 -3.54
N PRO A 65 -5.41 -19.36 -4.60
CA PRO A 65 -3.97 -19.23 -4.47
C PRO A 65 -3.60 -17.93 -3.76
N GLU A 66 -2.64 -18.03 -2.84
CA GLU A 66 -2.02 -16.91 -2.13
C GLU A 66 -0.49 -17.05 -2.18
N TRP A 67 0.23 -15.95 -1.96
CA TRP A 67 1.70 -15.92 -1.96
C TRP A 67 2.23 -15.50 -0.60
N LEU A 68 3.18 -16.27 -0.07
CA LEU A 68 3.89 -15.88 1.13
C LEU A 68 4.61 -14.55 0.91
N SER A 69 4.51 -13.68 1.90
CA SER A 69 5.16 -12.37 1.91
C SER A 69 6.17 -12.30 3.06
N PRO A 70 7.43 -12.73 2.84
CA PRO A 70 8.44 -12.75 3.89
C PRO A 70 8.73 -11.34 4.39
N LEU A 71 8.74 -11.16 5.71
CA LEU A 71 8.97 -9.85 6.33
C LEU A 71 10.28 -9.18 5.90
N PRO A 72 11.44 -9.89 5.79
CA PRO A 72 12.67 -9.27 5.31
C PRO A 72 12.53 -8.64 3.91
N MET A 73 11.82 -9.32 3.01
CA MET A 73 11.52 -8.84 1.66
C MET A 73 10.64 -7.59 1.72
N LEU A 74 9.58 -7.60 2.53
CA LEU A 74 8.71 -6.43 2.73
C LEU A 74 9.48 -5.23 3.29
N THR A 75 10.41 -5.45 4.23
CA THR A 75 11.27 -4.41 4.79
C THR A 75 12.18 -3.83 3.72
N ALA A 76 12.83 -4.67 2.91
CA ALA A 76 13.73 -4.22 1.86
C ALA A 76 12.99 -3.39 0.79
N LEU A 77 11.85 -3.90 0.29
CA LEU A 77 11.01 -3.20 -0.67
C LEU A 77 10.44 -1.89 -0.12
N GLY A 78 10.01 -1.90 1.16
CA GLY A 78 9.56 -0.71 1.86
C GLY A 78 10.65 0.37 1.89
N ASN A 79 11.87 -0.01 2.27
CA ASN A 79 13.01 0.89 2.34
C ASN A 79 13.32 1.54 0.98
N GLU A 80 13.27 0.76 -0.10
CA GLU A 80 13.46 1.28 -1.47
C GLU A 80 12.38 2.30 -1.87
N ALA A 81 11.15 2.07 -1.43
CA ALA A 81 10.01 2.96 -1.64
C ALA A 81 9.97 4.17 -0.69
N GLY A 82 10.96 4.31 0.20
CA GLY A 82 11.01 5.40 1.19
C GLY A 82 10.08 5.21 2.39
N LEU A 83 9.70 3.97 2.67
CA LEU A 83 8.91 3.55 3.81
C LEU A 83 9.78 2.78 4.81
N GLU A 84 9.43 2.85 6.10
CA GLU A 84 9.98 1.97 7.12
C GLU A 84 8.86 1.25 7.88
N ILE A 85 9.14 0.04 8.37
CA ILE A 85 8.19 -0.70 9.19
C ILE A 85 8.19 -0.11 10.60
N ASP A 86 7.04 0.41 11.01
CA ASP A 86 6.79 0.92 12.37
C ASP A 86 6.51 -0.25 13.33
N TYR A 87 5.66 -1.19 12.91
CA TYR A 87 5.47 -2.47 13.58
C TYR A 87 5.02 -3.56 12.59
N ALA A 88 5.31 -4.82 12.95
CA ALA A 88 4.84 -6.02 12.26
C ALA A 88 4.55 -7.10 13.32
N GLU A 89 3.28 -7.18 13.75
CA GLU A 89 2.87 -7.94 14.92
C GLU A 89 1.83 -8.99 14.56
N ASN A 90 1.95 -10.18 15.13
CA ASN A 90 0.90 -11.18 15.04
C ASN A 90 -0.42 -10.65 15.60
N PHE A 91 -1.56 -11.02 15.02
CA PHE A 91 -2.87 -10.57 15.50
C PHE A 91 -3.13 -10.85 16.98
N HIS A 92 -2.59 -11.95 17.52
CA HIS A 92 -2.73 -12.26 18.94
C HIS A 92 -2.06 -11.21 19.84
N GLU A 93 -0.83 -10.82 19.52
CA GLU A 93 -0.11 -9.80 20.27
C GLU A 93 -0.71 -8.42 20.01
N PHE A 94 -1.06 -8.11 18.76
CA PHE A 94 -1.71 -6.86 18.38
C PHE A 94 -3.01 -6.62 19.16
N TYR A 95 -3.84 -7.66 19.31
CA TYR A 95 -5.08 -7.61 20.11
C TYR A 95 -4.77 -7.48 21.60
N LYS A 96 -3.83 -8.26 22.12
CA LYS A 96 -3.45 -8.26 23.54
C LYS A 96 -2.93 -6.92 24.01
N GLU A 97 -2.15 -6.22 23.20
CA GLU A 97 -1.69 -4.85 23.48
C GLU A 97 -2.84 -3.85 23.57
N ARG A 98 -3.92 -4.09 22.83
CA ARG A 98 -5.09 -3.19 22.74
C ARG A 98 -6.28 -3.68 23.56
N ARG A 99 -6.07 -4.64 24.45
CA ARG A 99 -7.14 -5.30 25.23
C ARG A 99 -7.84 -4.37 26.22
N ASP A 100 -7.21 -3.26 26.60
CA ASP A 100 -7.78 -2.33 27.58
C ASP A 100 -8.80 -1.38 26.91
N PRO A 101 -10.10 -1.51 27.22
CA PRO A 101 -11.13 -0.66 26.63
C PRO A 101 -11.06 0.80 27.12
N ALA A 102 -10.44 1.07 28.27
CA ALA A 102 -10.28 2.43 28.74
C ALA A 102 -9.27 3.22 27.88
N VAL A 103 -8.26 2.52 27.36
CA VAL A 103 -7.22 3.11 26.49
C VAL A 103 -7.64 3.08 25.01
N HIS A 104 -8.35 2.03 24.59
CA HIS A 104 -8.70 1.80 23.18
C HIS A 104 -10.21 1.75 22.93
N ALA A 105 -10.97 2.66 23.54
CA ALA A 105 -12.43 2.66 23.50
C ALA A 105 -13.03 2.57 22.08
N SER A 106 -12.43 3.25 21.09
CA SER A 106 -12.90 3.20 19.70
C SER A 106 -12.81 1.81 19.07
N ALA A 107 -11.73 1.08 19.33
CA ALA A 107 -11.54 -0.29 18.82
C ALA A 107 -12.55 -1.25 19.46
N HIS A 108 -12.75 -1.16 20.77
CA HIS A 108 -13.71 -2.01 21.50
C HIS A 108 -15.16 -1.72 21.08
N ASN A 109 -15.51 -0.45 20.88
CA ASN A 109 -16.82 -0.06 20.34
C ASN A 109 -17.03 -0.61 18.92
N ALA A 110 -16.01 -0.61 18.07
CA ALA A 110 -16.09 -1.19 16.75
C ALA A 110 -16.33 -2.72 16.80
N LEU A 111 -15.60 -3.45 17.65
CA LEU A 111 -15.79 -4.90 17.85
C LEU A 111 -17.23 -5.23 18.28
N ALA A 112 -17.79 -4.44 19.21
CA ALA A 112 -19.16 -4.60 19.66
C ALA A 112 -20.18 -4.32 18.55
N ASN A 113 -20.02 -3.21 17.83
CA ASN A 113 -20.92 -2.82 16.73
C ASN A 113 -20.90 -3.81 15.56
N MET A 114 -19.75 -4.41 15.29
CA MET A 114 -19.55 -5.42 14.25
C MET A 114 -19.95 -6.83 14.67
N LYS A 115 -20.32 -7.03 15.95
CA LYS A 115 -20.67 -8.35 16.51
C LYS A 115 -19.57 -9.40 16.29
N VAL A 116 -18.32 -8.98 16.44
CA VAL A 116 -17.15 -9.87 16.28
C VAL A 116 -17.07 -10.86 17.44
N LEU A 117 -17.41 -10.40 18.64
CA LEU A 117 -17.34 -11.18 19.86
C LEU A 117 -18.68 -11.85 20.16
N ASP A 118 -18.61 -13.04 20.76
CA ASP A 118 -19.75 -13.75 21.30
C ASP A 118 -20.34 -13.04 22.54
N HIS A 119 -21.38 -13.63 23.13
CA HIS A 119 -22.03 -13.13 24.35
C HIS A 119 -21.11 -13.04 25.57
N ASN A 120 -19.97 -13.74 25.57
CA ASN A 120 -18.96 -13.70 26.63
C ASN A 120 -17.85 -12.70 26.33
N GLY A 121 -17.91 -11.97 25.21
CA GLY A 121 -16.86 -11.05 24.78
C GLY A 121 -15.62 -11.76 24.23
N SER A 122 -15.76 -12.99 23.72
CA SER A 122 -14.68 -13.80 23.15
C SER A 122 -14.95 -14.23 21.71
N ILE A 123 -13.96 -14.86 21.07
CA ILE A 123 -14.17 -15.66 19.85
C ILE A 123 -13.85 -17.12 20.15
N SER A 124 -14.30 -18.04 19.31
CA SER A 124 -14.06 -19.46 19.54
C SER A 124 -12.56 -19.80 19.47
N ALA A 125 -12.16 -20.89 20.15
CA ALA A 125 -10.77 -21.34 20.11
C ALA A 125 -10.27 -21.64 18.69
N ARG A 126 -11.15 -22.11 17.80
CA ARG A 126 -10.82 -22.38 16.39
C ARG A 126 -10.55 -21.09 15.62
N GLU A 127 -11.43 -20.10 15.74
CA GLU A 127 -11.24 -18.79 15.11
C GLU A 127 -9.99 -18.09 15.66
N TRP A 128 -9.75 -18.21 16.97
CA TRP A 128 -8.54 -17.69 17.58
C TRP A 128 -7.29 -18.36 17.00
N GLU A 129 -7.28 -19.68 16.83
CA GLU A 129 -6.15 -20.38 16.21
C GLU A 129 -5.90 -19.91 14.76
N ILE A 130 -6.96 -19.77 13.95
CA ILE A 130 -6.88 -19.31 12.56
C ILE A 130 -6.35 -17.87 12.50
N SER A 131 -6.84 -16.99 13.37
CA SER A 131 -6.39 -15.58 13.41
C SER A 131 -4.87 -15.44 13.64
N ARG A 132 -4.23 -16.46 14.25
CA ARG A 132 -2.79 -16.49 14.46
C ARG A 132 -1.97 -16.55 13.18
N MET A 133 -2.58 -16.88 12.04
CA MET A 133 -1.87 -16.90 10.77
C MET A 133 -1.63 -15.49 10.21
N TYR A 134 -2.35 -14.49 10.72
CA TYR A 134 -2.30 -13.13 10.22
C TYR A 134 -1.45 -12.22 11.12
N MET A 135 -0.98 -11.12 10.54
CA MET A 135 -0.25 -10.07 11.24
C MET A 135 -0.70 -8.70 10.79
N ALA A 136 -0.63 -7.74 11.71
CA ALA A 136 -0.83 -6.33 11.45
C ALA A 136 0.54 -5.71 11.15
N VAL A 137 0.65 -5.05 9.99
CA VAL A 137 1.88 -4.37 9.57
C VAL A 137 1.57 -2.91 9.32
N LYS A 138 2.39 -2.02 9.88
CA LYS A 138 2.30 -0.58 9.63
C LYS A 138 3.60 -0.08 9.06
N PHE A 139 3.49 0.62 7.93
CA PHE A 139 4.59 1.35 7.33
C PHE A 139 4.44 2.84 7.65
N ARG A 140 5.57 3.52 7.85
CA ARG A 140 5.66 4.98 7.95
C ARG A 140 6.52 5.51 6.81
N LYS A 141 6.04 6.54 6.12
CA LYS A 141 6.81 7.25 5.10
C LYS A 141 7.92 8.05 5.77
N VAL A 142 9.16 7.92 5.28
CA VAL A 142 10.34 8.62 5.81
C VAL A 142 11.08 9.44 4.77
N ARG A 143 10.92 9.11 3.50
CA ARG A 143 11.51 9.84 2.38
C ARG A 143 10.68 9.63 1.13
N GLU A 144 10.95 10.43 0.10
CA GLU A 144 10.39 10.18 -1.21
C GLU A 144 10.95 8.89 -1.82
N SER A 145 10.10 8.21 -2.57
CA SER A 145 10.47 6.97 -3.25
C SER A 145 11.56 7.24 -4.28
N SER A 146 12.63 6.46 -4.23
CA SER A 146 13.64 6.42 -5.29
C SER A 146 13.26 5.51 -6.46
N LEU A 147 12.13 4.78 -6.34
CA LEU A 147 11.67 3.85 -7.36
C LEU A 147 11.02 4.60 -8.52
N VAL A 148 11.67 4.54 -9.69
CA VAL A 148 11.03 4.90 -10.96
C VAL A 148 10.25 3.68 -11.44
N LEU A 149 8.97 3.60 -11.09
CA LEU A 149 8.08 2.61 -11.67
C LEU A 149 7.98 2.90 -13.17
N GLY A 150 8.49 1.99 -14.01
CA GLY A 150 8.38 2.08 -15.46
C GLY A 150 6.93 2.36 -15.84
N GLY A 151 6.69 3.56 -16.40
CA GLY A 151 5.36 4.10 -16.60
C GLY A 151 4.49 3.21 -17.47
N ARG A 152 3.62 2.42 -16.84
CA ARG A 152 2.31 2.14 -17.41
C ARG A 152 1.40 3.23 -16.86
N GLU A 153 1.06 4.18 -17.72
CA GLU A 153 0.18 5.31 -17.41
C GLU A 153 -1.02 4.85 -16.59
N ARG A 154 -0.96 5.09 -15.27
CA ARG A 154 -2.11 5.02 -14.40
C ARG A 154 -2.41 6.46 -14.05
N ALA A 155 -3.43 7.01 -14.71
CA ALA A 155 -4.03 8.28 -14.32
C ALA A 155 -4.57 8.12 -12.89
N SER A 156 -3.74 8.42 -11.90
CA SER A 156 -4.16 8.55 -10.50
C SER A 156 -4.42 10.03 -10.23
N ASN A 157 -5.71 10.34 -10.08
CA ASN A 157 -6.19 11.60 -9.52
C ASN A 157 -5.46 11.91 -8.21
N GLY A 158 -4.99 13.15 -8.10
CA GLY A 158 -4.05 13.60 -7.07
C GLY A 158 -4.60 13.66 -5.66
N PHE A 159 -3.72 13.37 -4.70
CA PHE A 159 -3.68 14.01 -3.39
C PHE A 159 -2.58 15.06 -3.45
N VAL A 160 -2.91 16.32 -3.16
CA VAL A 160 -1.94 17.42 -3.07
C VAL A 160 -1.76 17.70 -1.57
N GLU A 161 -0.59 17.38 -1.03
CA GLU A 161 -0.10 17.99 0.21
C GLU A 161 0.30 19.44 -0.11
N GLU A 162 -0.22 20.36 0.69
CA GLU A 162 -0.02 21.79 0.60
C GLU A 162 1.34 22.14 1.23
N GLU A 163 2.39 22.28 0.41
CA GLU A 163 3.72 22.70 0.88
C GLU A 163 3.93 24.21 0.63
N LEU A 164 4.25 24.92 1.72
CA LEU A 164 4.44 26.37 1.79
C LEU A 164 5.63 26.85 0.94
N VAL A 165 5.35 27.82 0.07
CA VAL A 165 6.29 28.47 -0.87
C VAL A 165 7.19 29.48 -0.15
N PRO A 166 8.52 29.48 -0.38
CA PRO A 166 9.33 30.68 -0.29
C PRO A 166 9.49 31.34 -1.66
N GLU A 167 9.36 32.67 -1.68
CA GLU A 167 9.43 33.59 -2.82
C GLU A 167 10.69 33.43 -3.72
N PRO A 168 10.59 33.71 -5.04
CA PRO A 168 11.68 33.46 -5.98
C PRO A 168 12.74 34.58 -5.98
N SER A 169 13.99 34.17 -5.73
CA SER A 169 15.19 34.94 -6.02
C SER A 169 15.47 34.96 -7.52
N SER A 170 15.67 36.16 -8.05
CA SER A 170 15.96 36.50 -9.44
C SER A 170 17.25 35.90 -9.98
N MET A 171 17.17 35.07 -11.04
CA MET A 171 18.16 35.04 -12.12
C MET A 171 17.47 34.67 -13.44
N ALA A 172 17.46 35.61 -14.37
CA ALA A 172 16.91 35.44 -15.71
C ALA A 172 17.89 34.62 -16.58
N SER A 173 17.59 33.34 -16.81
CA SER A 173 18.09 32.60 -17.97
C SER A 173 17.11 32.81 -19.13
N SER A 174 17.60 33.19 -20.30
CA SER A 174 16.76 33.38 -21.49
C SER A 174 16.35 32.01 -22.03
N VAL A 175 15.18 31.51 -21.60
CA VAL A 175 14.62 30.24 -22.06
C VAL A 175 14.07 30.38 -23.49
N ASP A 176 14.53 29.52 -24.41
CA ASP A 176 14.01 29.45 -25.77
C ASP A 176 12.66 28.70 -25.81
N LEU A 177 11.59 29.50 -25.82
CA LEU A 177 10.20 29.04 -25.87
C LEU A 177 9.80 28.38 -27.20
N ASN A 178 10.65 28.44 -28.23
CA ASN A 178 10.38 27.80 -29.52
C ASN A 178 10.98 26.39 -29.66
N SER A 179 11.68 25.90 -28.64
CA SER A 179 12.28 24.56 -28.63
C SER A 179 11.23 23.44 -28.71
N ILE A 180 11.63 22.28 -29.25
CA ILE A 180 10.76 21.09 -29.35
C ILE A 180 10.28 20.65 -27.95
N GLN A 181 11.09 20.86 -26.91
CA GLN A 181 10.72 20.57 -25.53
C GLN A 181 9.66 21.54 -25.00
N ALA A 182 9.79 22.85 -25.29
CA ALA A 182 8.78 23.85 -24.93
C ALA A 182 7.41 23.54 -25.55
N LYS A 183 7.38 23.11 -26.82
CA LYS A 183 6.13 22.71 -27.50
C LYS A 183 5.47 21.47 -26.89
N LYS A 184 6.26 20.52 -26.40
CA LYS A 184 5.75 19.31 -25.71
C LYS A 184 5.18 19.63 -24.33
N LEU A 185 5.77 20.59 -23.62
CA LEU A 185 5.39 20.96 -22.26
C LEU A 185 4.27 22.01 -22.22
N PHE A 186 3.99 22.68 -23.35
CA PHE A 186 2.98 23.74 -23.44
C PHE A 186 1.59 23.33 -22.94
N PRO A 187 1.02 22.15 -23.31
CA PRO A 187 -0.29 21.74 -22.80
C PRO A 187 -0.29 21.55 -21.28
N THR A 188 0.77 20.97 -20.72
CA THR A 188 0.93 20.76 -19.27
C THR A 188 1.08 22.10 -18.54
N ALA A 189 1.87 23.03 -19.09
CA ALA A 189 2.02 24.38 -18.56
C ALA A 189 0.68 25.15 -18.57
N MET A 190 -0.14 24.99 -19.62
CA MET A 190 -1.45 25.63 -19.71
C MET A 190 -2.43 25.07 -18.67
N ILE A 191 -2.46 23.75 -18.50
CA ILE A 191 -3.32 23.10 -17.49
C ILE A 191 -2.94 23.57 -16.09
N LYS A 192 -1.64 23.66 -15.80
CA LYS A 192 -1.14 24.16 -14.51
C LYS A 192 -1.48 25.64 -14.31
N ALA A 193 -1.28 26.48 -15.32
CA ALA A 193 -1.65 27.90 -15.27
C ALA A 193 -3.16 28.10 -15.06
N LYS A 194 -3.99 27.29 -15.71
CA LYS A 194 -5.45 27.27 -15.53
C LYS A 194 -5.84 26.83 -14.12
N PHE A 195 -5.22 25.78 -13.60
CA PHE A 195 -5.46 25.30 -12.25
C PHE A 195 -5.12 26.37 -11.21
N LEU A 196 -3.94 27.00 -11.32
CA LEU A 196 -3.49 28.07 -10.42
C LEU A 196 -4.38 29.32 -10.47
N ALA A 197 -4.93 29.64 -11.64
CA ALA A 197 -5.86 30.76 -11.77
C ALA A 197 -7.26 30.44 -11.21
N GLY A 198 -7.64 29.16 -11.13
CA GLY A 198 -9.00 28.71 -10.87
C GLY A 198 -9.85 28.70 -12.16
N ASN A 199 -10.72 27.71 -12.31
CA ASN A 199 -11.48 27.47 -13.55
C ASN A 199 -12.38 28.65 -13.94
N ASP A 200 -13.08 29.26 -12.98
CA ASP A 200 -14.02 30.35 -13.23
C ASP A 200 -13.29 31.64 -13.62
N VAL A 201 -12.19 31.95 -12.95
CA VAL A 201 -11.34 33.11 -13.26
C VAL A 201 -10.68 32.91 -14.61
N TRP A 202 -10.13 31.72 -14.89
CA TRP A 202 -9.50 31.42 -16.16
C TRP A 202 -10.44 31.61 -17.34
N ALA A 203 -11.72 31.23 -17.22
CA ALA A 203 -12.70 31.42 -18.29
C ALA A 203 -12.82 32.91 -18.68
N THR A 204 -12.77 33.81 -17.70
CA THR A 204 -12.92 35.27 -17.88
C THR A 204 -11.65 36.00 -18.34
N LEU A 205 -10.47 35.36 -18.29
CA LEU A 205 -9.21 36.01 -18.68
C LEU A 205 -9.11 36.21 -20.20
N PRO A 206 -8.56 37.36 -20.65
CA PRO A 206 -8.29 37.59 -22.07
C PRO A 206 -7.21 36.63 -22.60
N PRO A 207 -7.22 36.32 -23.91
CA PRO A 207 -6.27 35.36 -24.51
C PRO A 207 -4.79 35.69 -24.24
N ASP A 208 -4.43 36.97 -24.28
CA ASP A 208 -3.04 37.39 -24.06
C ASP A 208 -2.55 37.11 -22.64
N GLU A 209 -3.43 37.26 -21.66
CA GLU A 209 -3.13 36.98 -20.25
C GLU A 209 -3.04 35.48 -19.98
N LYS A 210 -3.88 34.68 -20.65
CA LYS A 210 -3.79 33.20 -20.62
C LYS A 210 -2.46 32.73 -21.19
N ASN A 211 -2.03 33.31 -22.32
CA ASN A 211 -0.75 32.99 -22.95
C ASN A 211 0.43 33.41 -22.06
N ARG A 212 0.38 34.59 -21.46
CA ARG A 212 1.42 35.08 -20.53
C ARG A 212 1.58 34.15 -19.33
N ARG A 213 0.47 33.73 -18.70
CA ARG A 213 0.49 32.80 -17.56
C ARG A 213 1.00 31.42 -17.94
N THR A 214 0.58 30.92 -19.11
CA THR A 214 1.07 29.65 -19.66
C THR A 214 2.57 29.70 -19.91
N ASN A 215 3.08 30.80 -20.49
CA ASN A 215 4.50 30.98 -20.76
C ASN A 215 5.32 31.12 -19.47
N ASN A 216 4.81 31.78 -18.43
CA ASN A 216 5.49 31.84 -17.13
C ASN A 216 5.64 30.45 -16.50
N GLU A 217 4.60 29.61 -16.56
CA GLU A 217 4.69 28.22 -16.10
C GLU A 217 5.63 27.40 -16.98
N LEU A 218 5.64 27.64 -18.29
CA LEU A 218 6.54 26.97 -19.21
C LEU A 218 8.01 27.32 -18.92
N ILE A 219 8.31 28.59 -18.63
CA ILE A 219 9.65 29.03 -18.20
C ILE A 219 10.04 28.33 -16.91
N ARG A 220 9.15 28.27 -15.90
CA ARG A 220 9.41 27.55 -14.64
C ARG A 220 9.67 26.05 -14.83
N MET A 221 9.09 25.44 -15.87
CA MET A 221 9.32 24.03 -16.19
C MET A 221 10.62 23.79 -16.96
N LEU A 222 11.18 24.83 -17.58
CA LEU A 222 12.39 24.76 -18.41
C LEU A 222 13.63 25.35 -17.74
N SER A 223 13.47 26.14 -16.67
CA SER A 223 14.52 26.62 -15.77
C SER A 223 14.90 25.56 -14.76
#